data_AF-A0A357Z1T6-F1
#
_entry.id   AF-A0A357Z1T6-F1
#
_cell.length_a   1.000
_cell.length_b   1.000
_cell.length_c   1.000
_cell.angle_alpha   90.00
_cell.angle_beta   90.00
_cell.angle_gamma   90.00
#
_symmetry.space_group_name_H-M   'P 1'
#
loop_
_entity.id
_entity.type
_entity.pdbx_description
1 polymer ?
#
loop_
_entity_poly.entity_id
_entity_poly.type
_entity_poly.pdbx_seq_one_letter_code
_entity_poly.pdbx_strand_id
1 'polypeptide(L)'
;TERHARAVLRIDDAALRRAALNTIIRKQYNVRQTDEYVLRLLAGESANSQKKTFVVKDVRIFLNTISHAVQTMRQSGIKAQSLKSETDEYIECIVRIPKARVHAGGRKPA
;
A
#
# COMPACT_ATOMS: atom_id res chain seq x y z
N THR A 1 -8.94 12.45 4.44
CA THR A 1 -7.76 12.05 5.25
C THR A 1 -6.55 12.87 4.82
N GLU A 2 -5.56 13.06 5.70
CA GLU A 2 -4.39 13.96 5.48
C GLU A 2 -3.63 13.68 4.18
N ARG A 3 -3.44 12.40 3.83
CA ARG A 3 -2.73 12.03 2.59
C ARG A 3 -3.46 12.47 1.31
N HIS A 4 -4.79 12.52 1.30
CA HIS A 4 -5.54 13.05 0.15
C HIS A 4 -5.30 14.56 0.01
N ALA A 5 -5.29 15.30 1.12
CA ALA A 5 -5.03 16.74 1.10
C ALA A 5 -3.63 17.04 0.55
N ARG A 6 -2.61 16.29 1.00
CA ARG A 6 -1.24 16.45 0.52
C ARG A 6 -1.10 16.22 -0.99
N ALA A 7 -1.80 15.22 -1.55
CA ALA A 7 -1.79 14.97 -2.98
C ALA A 7 -2.38 16.14 -3.77
N VAL A 8 -3.54 16.65 -3.34
CA VAL A 8 -4.27 17.73 -4.01
C VAL A 8 -3.56 19.09 -3.91
N LEU A 9 -2.77 19.33 -2.85
CA LEU A 9 -1.99 20.57 -2.69
C LEU A 9 -0.88 20.75 -3.72
N ARG A 10 -0.49 19.69 -4.44
CA ARG A 10 0.52 19.76 -5.52
C ARG A 10 0.02 20.46 -6.78
N ILE A 11 -1.28 20.73 -6.87
CA ILE A 11 -1.89 21.48 -7.97
C ILE A 11 -1.85 22.96 -7.61
N ASP A 12 -1.03 23.75 -8.32
CA ASP A 12 -0.88 25.19 -8.06
C ASP A 12 -2.15 25.99 -8.40
N ASP A 13 -2.81 25.65 -9.51
CA ASP A 13 -4.04 26.30 -9.96
C ASP A 13 -5.24 25.99 -9.03
N ALA A 14 -5.83 27.04 -8.46
CA ALA A 14 -6.95 26.91 -7.52
C ALA A 14 -8.25 26.37 -8.15
N ALA A 15 -8.55 26.72 -9.40
CA ALA A 15 -9.72 26.24 -10.11
C ALA A 15 -9.57 24.76 -10.48
N LEU A 16 -8.39 24.38 -11.00
CA LEU A 16 -8.06 23.00 -11.33
C LEU A 16 -8.07 22.10 -10.08
N ARG A 17 -7.51 22.60 -8.97
CA ARG A 17 -7.52 21.92 -7.67
C ARG A 17 -8.93 21.64 -7.16
N ARG A 18 -9.84 22.61 -7.31
CA ARG A 18 -11.25 22.45 -6.89
C ARG A 18 -12.01 21.46 -7.78
N ALA A 19 -11.76 21.48 -9.09
CA ALA A 19 -12.31 20.49 -10.02
C ALA A 19 -11.80 19.07 -9.73
N ALA A 20 -10.50 18.92 -9.45
CA ALA A 20 -9.89 17.66 -9.07
C ALA A 20 -10.50 17.10 -7.77
N LEU A 21 -10.66 17.95 -6.75
CA LEU A 21 -11.28 17.57 -5.47
C LEU A 21 -12.71 17.06 -5.65
N ASN A 22 -13.53 17.76 -6.45
CA ASN A 22 -14.88 17.31 -6.77
C ASN A 22 -14.89 15.93 -7.44
N THR A 23 -13.94 15.68 -8.33
CA THR A 23 -13.81 14.39 -9.02
C THR A 23 -13.42 13.28 -8.05
N ILE A 24 -12.44 13.54 -7.18
CA ILE A 24 -11.97 12.62 -6.14
C ILE A 24 -13.11 12.21 -5.21
N ILE A 25 -13.94 13.17 -4.77
CA ILE A 25 -15.08 12.92 -3.89
C ILE A 25 -16.17 12.14 -4.63
N ARG A 26 -16.55 12.57 -5.84
CA ARG A 26 -17.60 11.91 -6.63
C ARG A 26 -17.25 10.46 -6.97
N LYS A 27 -15.98 10.19 -7.26
CA LYS A 27 -15.49 8.84 -7.61
C LYS A 27 -14.96 8.06 -6.41
N GLN A 28 -15.05 8.62 -5.20
CA GLN A 28 -14.58 7.99 -3.95
C GLN A 28 -13.16 7.42 -4.07
N TYR A 29 -12.25 8.20 -4.65
CA TYR A 29 -10.88 7.74 -4.84
C TYR A 29 -10.18 7.50 -3.51
N ASN A 30 -9.46 6.39 -3.43
CA ASN A 30 -8.52 6.15 -2.34
C ASN A 30 -7.24 6.99 -2.54
N VAL A 31 -6.37 6.99 -1.53
CA VAL A 31 -5.14 7.81 -1.52
C VAL A 31 -4.28 7.55 -2.75
N ARG A 32 -4.17 6.28 -3.17
CA ARG A 32 -3.34 5.86 -4.30
C ARG A 32 -3.93 6.33 -5.63
N GLN A 33 -5.23 6.17 -5.82
CA GLN A 33 -5.96 6.63 -7.01
C GLN A 33 -5.91 8.15 -7.13
N THR A 34 -6.01 8.86 -6.00
CA THR A 34 -5.89 10.32 -5.93
C THR A 34 -4.51 10.79 -6.37
N ASP A 35 -3.45 10.16 -5.86
CA ASP A 35 -2.07 10.50 -6.23
C ASP A 35 -1.83 10.31 -7.73
N GLU A 36 -2.31 9.19 -8.29
CA GLU A 36 -2.20 8.91 -9.73
C GLU A 36 -2.98 9.92 -10.58
N TYR A 37 -4.20 10.25 -10.19
CA TYR A 37 -5.03 11.23 -10.88
C TYR A 37 -4.41 12.62 -10.90
N VAL A 38 -3.89 13.09 -9.75
CA VAL A 38 -3.18 14.38 -9.65
C VAL A 38 -1.92 14.39 -10.53
N LEU A 39 -1.15 13.30 -10.53
CA LEU A 39 0.03 13.19 -11.39
C LEU A 39 -0.33 13.25 -12.88
N ARG A 40 -1.43 12.61 -13.30
CA ARG A 40 -1.91 12.70 -14.69
C ARG A 40 -2.37 14.12 -15.06
N LEU A 41 -3.08 14.78 -14.16
CA LEU A 41 -3.50 16.18 -14.31
C LEU A 41 -2.30 17.12 -14.50
N LEU A 42 -1.23 16.92 -13.73
CA LEU A 42 -0.02 17.75 -13.80
C LEU A 42 0.87 17.41 -15.00
N ALA A 43 0.86 16.17 -15.49
CA ALA A 43 1.67 15.73 -16.63
C ALA A 43 1.10 16.12 -18.01
N GLY A 44 -0.15 16.60 -18.07
CA GLY A 44 -0.88 16.85 -19.31
C GLY A 44 -1.39 15.56 -19.99
N GLU A 45 -2.44 15.66 -20.81
CA GLU A 45 -3.12 14.52 -21.46
C GLU A 45 -2.23 13.73 -22.45
N SER A 46 -1.02 14.21 -22.76
CA SER A 46 -0.09 13.60 -23.72
C SER A 46 0.83 12.51 -23.14
N ALA A 47 0.79 12.23 -21.84
CA ALA A 47 1.48 11.09 -21.27
C ALA A 47 0.65 9.81 -21.48
N ASN A 48 0.68 9.31 -22.72
CA ASN A 48 0.28 7.96 -23.10
C ASN A 48 0.77 6.98 -22.03
N SER A 49 -0.10 6.03 -21.68
CA SER A 49 0.11 4.96 -20.70
C SER A 49 1.33 4.11 -21.07
N GLN A 50 2.54 4.63 -20.87
CA GLN A 50 3.68 3.79 -20.55
C GLN A 50 3.24 3.02 -19.32
N LYS A 51 3.00 1.72 -19.51
CA LYS A 51 2.89 0.77 -18.43
C LYS A 51 4.12 1.01 -17.57
N LYS A 52 3.98 1.83 -16.54
CA LYS A 52 5.02 2.06 -15.55
C LYS A 52 5.22 0.69 -14.96
N THR A 53 6.27 0.00 -15.41
CA THR A 53 6.90 -1.08 -14.65
C THR A 53 6.85 -0.58 -13.23
N PHE A 54 6.17 -1.29 -12.32
CA PHE A 54 6.09 -0.90 -10.93
C PHE A 54 7.54 -0.87 -10.43
N VAL A 55 8.20 0.27 -10.58
CA VAL A 55 9.48 0.52 -9.96
C VAL A 55 9.08 0.71 -8.51
N VAL A 56 9.12 -0.38 -7.75
CA VAL A 56 8.83 -0.34 -6.32
C VAL A 56 10.00 0.37 -5.66
N LYS A 57 9.93 1.71 -5.68
CA LYS A 57 10.89 2.60 -5.02
C LYS A 57 10.77 2.52 -3.51
N ASP A 58 9.61 2.11 -3.02
CA ASP A 58 9.32 2.03 -1.60
C ASP A 58 9.14 0.57 -1.17
N VAL A 59 10.20 0.01 -0.60
CA VAL A 59 10.20 -1.36 -0.07
C VAL A 59 9.15 -1.54 1.04
N ARG A 60 8.68 -0.45 1.66
CA ARG A 60 7.66 -0.48 2.71
C ARG A 60 6.32 -1.00 2.21
N ILE A 61 6.04 -0.95 0.91
CA ILE A 61 4.83 -1.59 0.37
C ILE A 61 4.84 -3.10 0.61
N PHE A 62 6.00 -3.77 0.50
CA PHE A 62 6.13 -5.20 0.75
C PHE A 62 6.05 -5.51 2.24
N LEU A 63 6.66 -4.66 3.08
CA LEU A 63 6.58 -4.81 4.55
C LEU A 63 5.14 -4.70 5.06
N ASN A 64 4.34 -3.83 4.44
CA ASN A 64 2.91 -3.73 4.73
C ASN A 64 2.17 -5.01 4.32
N THR A 65 2.52 -5.62 3.18
CA THR A 65 1.99 -6.92 2.76
C THR A 65 2.33 -8.03 3.75
N ILE A 66 3.58 -8.09 4.24
CA ILE A 66 4.00 -9.06 5.27
C ILE A 66 3.18 -8.85 6.55
N SER A 67 3.04 -7.60 6.98
CA SER A 67 2.26 -7.25 8.18
C SER A 67 0.80 -7.68 8.06
N HIS A 68 0.20 -7.46 6.90
CA HIS A 68 -1.16 -7.89 6.61
C HIS A 68 -1.28 -9.42 6.63
N ALA A 69 -0.35 -10.16 6.02
CA ALA A 69 -0.35 -11.61 6.04
C ALA A 69 -0.25 -12.18 7.47
N VAL A 70 0.60 -11.61 8.32
CA VAL A 70 0.70 -11.99 9.74
C VAL A 70 -0.61 -11.72 10.49
N GLN A 71 -1.26 -10.59 10.20
CA GLN A 71 -2.56 -10.28 10.79
C GLN A 71 -3.64 -11.27 10.34
N THR A 72 -3.68 -11.65 9.06
CA THR A 72 -4.58 -12.70 8.56
C THR A 72 -4.37 -14.03 9.29
N MET A 73 -3.11 -14.43 9.53
CA MET A 73 -2.81 -15.63 10.32
C MET A 73 -3.32 -15.52 11.76
N ARG A 74 -3.19 -14.36 12.40
CA ARG A 74 -3.74 -14.12 13.76
C ARG A 74 -5.26 -14.25 13.78
N GLN A 75 -5.93 -13.68 12.78
CA GLN A 75 -7.38 -13.74 12.64
C GLN A 75 -7.88 -15.17 12.41
N SER A 76 -7.09 -16.03 11.74
CA SER A 76 -7.42 -17.46 11.59
C SER A 76 -7.06 -18.32 12.82
N GLY A 77 -6.66 -17.71 13.94
CA GLY A 77 -6.36 -18.41 15.19
C GLY A 77 -4.95 -18.97 15.31
N ILE A 78 -4.08 -18.69 14.32
CA ILE A 78 -2.65 -18.99 14.38
C ILE A 78 -1.97 -17.90 15.21
N LYS A 79 -1.26 -18.29 16.27
CA LYS A 79 -0.53 -17.34 17.14
C LYS A 79 0.77 -16.85 16.48
N ALA A 80 0.68 -16.31 15.26
CA ALA A 80 1.82 -15.77 14.52
C ALA A 80 2.33 -14.49 15.20
N GLN A 81 3.64 -14.40 15.39
CA GLN A 81 4.33 -13.22 15.92
C GLN A 81 5.19 -12.61 14.82
N SER A 82 5.40 -11.30 14.87
CA SER A 82 6.26 -10.59 13.94
C SER A 82 7.04 -9.52 14.68
N LEU A 83 8.32 -9.39 14.37
CA LEU A 83 9.20 -8.32 14.81
C LEU A 83 9.74 -7.60 13.58
N LYS A 84 9.74 -6.28 13.60
CA LYS A 84 10.35 -5.44 12.57
C LYS A 84 11.45 -4.60 13.20
N SER A 85 12.62 -4.56 12.57
CA SER A 85 13.72 -3.64 12.89
C SER A 85 14.21 -2.94 11.61
N GLU A 86 14.63 -1.69 11.71
CA GLU A 86 15.12 -0.87 10.59
C GLU A 86 16.44 -0.24 11.04
N THR A 87 17.52 -0.54 10.31
CA THR A 87 18.85 0.02 10.50
C THR A 87 19.22 0.85 9.26
N ASP A 88 20.38 1.53 9.29
CA ASP A 88 20.88 2.28 8.14
C ASP A 88 21.23 1.37 6.94
N GLU A 89 21.49 0.09 7.19
CA GLU A 89 21.95 -0.86 6.17
C GLU A 89 20.83 -1.79 5.67
N TYR A 90 19.88 -2.17 6.51
CA TYR A 90 18.85 -3.15 6.16
C TYR A 90 17.56 -3.01 6.97
N ILE A 91 16.50 -3.61 6.43
CA ILE A 91 15.23 -3.77 7.15
C ILE A 91 15.06 -5.26 7.46
N GLU A 92 14.98 -5.58 8.74
CA GLU A 92 14.75 -6.93 9.22
C GLU A 92 13.29 -7.13 9.60
N CYS A 93 12.71 -8.25 9.13
CA CYS A 93 11.37 -8.67 9.50
C CYS A 93 11.38 -10.16 9.88
N ILE A 94 11.27 -10.44 11.18
CA ILE A 94 11.22 -11.81 11.71
C ILE A 94 9.76 -12.20 11.93
N VAL A 95 9.31 -13.28 11.29
CA VAL A 95 7.98 -13.87 11.52
C VAL A 95 8.12 -15.23 12.20
N ARG A 96 7.47 -15.40 13.36
CA ARG A 96 7.45 -16.66 14.11
C ARG A 96 6.06 -17.27 14.07
N ILE A 97 5.95 -18.46 13.49
CA ILE A 97 4.69 -19.20 13.36
C ILE A 97 4.80 -20.52 14.14
N PRO A 98 3.95 -20.75 15.16
CA PRO A 98 4.02 -21.97 15.96
C PRO A 98 3.49 -23.18 15.17
N LYS A 99 4.35 -24.18 14.94
CA LYS A 99 4.02 -25.40 14.17
C LYS A 99 2.78 -26.15 14.70
N ALA A 100 2.55 -26.12 16.02
CA ALA A 100 1.46 -26.83 16.68
C ALA A 100 0.05 -26.44 16.19
N ARG A 101 -0.13 -25.23 15.63
CA ARG A 101 -1.43 -24.76 15.09
C ARG A 101 -1.51 -24.73 13.57
N VAL A 102 -0.40 -24.96 12.88
CA VAL A 102 -0.33 -24.97 11.40
C VAL A 102 -0.94 -26.26 10.84
N HIS A 103 -0.97 -27.34 11.63
CA HIS A 103 -1.48 -28.65 11.20
C HIS A 103 -3.00 -28.86 11.38
N ALA A 104 -3.77 -27.84 11.78
CA ALA A 104 -5.22 -28.01 11.94
C ALA A 104 -5.99 -28.19 10.61
N GLY A 105 -5.35 -28.00 9.44
CA GLY A 105 -5.98 -28.15 8.13
C GLY A 105 -5.16 -28.89 7.06
N GLY A 106 -3.99 -29.43 7.40
CA GLY A 106 -3.12 -30.13 6.46
C GLY A 106 -2.80 -31.53 6.94
N ARG A 107 -3.35 -32.55 6.26
CA ARG A 107 -2.97 -33.96 6.44
C ARG A 107 -1.43 -34.06 6.51
N LYS A 108 -0.93 -34.73 7.56
CA LYS A 108 0.47 -35.16 7.60
C LYS A 108 0.77 -35.97 6.31
N PRO A 109 1.82 -35.67 5.55
CA PRO A 109 2.34 -36.65 4.62
C PRO A 109 2.87 -37.83 5.44
N ALA A 110 2.53 -39.03 4.97
CA ALA A 110 2.92 -40.32 5.55
C ALA A 110 4.44 -40.50 5.56
#